data_AF-A0A562TD93-F1
#
_entry.id   AF-A0A562TD93-F1
#
_cell.length_a   1.000
_cell.length_b   1.000
_cell.length_c   1.000
_cell.angle_alpha   90.00
_cell.angle_beta   90.00
_cell.angle_gamma   90.00
#
_symmetry.space_group_name_H-M   'P 1'
#
loop_
_entity.id
_entity.type
_entity.pdbx_description
1 polymer ?
#
loop_
_entity_poly.entity_id
_entity_poly.type
_entity_poly.pdbx_seq_one_letter_code
_entity_poly.pdbx_strand_id
1 'polypeptide(L)'
;MKTFTTPRLVQLLLCTMAISLLTTARSFSQTFNYYQCAEVYGTNHAGNLLHVRMAGLHASIRATNTGGSAKTYTVVLKNVDPDFITLSEGTTTAKGANSLTFTWNIAAGATQTVWINPWYLTPWDFYFIVWGDSQHKPLDFQRLLAKATLINPVLSVAAGDCVQHGDDGGCIGGGGRPDVVTDQIFQNYLQLFTNYPTPVFEALGNHDITRGGWVALDDSNYGAGERLWRKYLGPTEYSFTVHPTYSGGGIHFLVNRFYYDMPNWNARTYFGGCTPNGYLRFDNNDSVGVAIYNFSQSDLAAASGAAARISVTHHGFNMFINDHNTVANARTLYQNGNVDYMIVGHQHIYATGTDGPSQIPYLITGDANGTAHGGNPGFSLVHVSNGNITQQHMLADNLNLNINYTANGPTLTQGKATVTCSGYSLPFVRLKFKLSNAHAAYQATDLATNANLATYSHQFGDYTVVYVETSIGNGATRNIQVDPITTASALKSAEHDITVFPNPAGDYVTVQMPRHNKLGYRFVVYDMQGRPVKELKGGSKVTIPLDGLAPGAYLVRIAEGDAYIATKRIIVK
;
A
#
# COMPACT_ATOMS: atom_id res chain seq x y z
N MET A 1 -32.93 -64.77 -46.29
CA MET A 1 -32.83 -65.59 -45.06
C MET A 1 -31.78 -64.93 -44.19
N LYS A 2 -32.00 -64.36 -43.01
CA LYS A 2 -33.01 -64.55 -41.95
C LYS A 2 -33.69 -63.23 -41.58
N THR A 3 -34.97 -63.36 -41.28
CA THR A 3 -35.95 -62.40 -40.74
C THR A 3 -35.88 -62.29 -39.22
N PHE A 4 -36.19 -61.12 -38.64
CA PHE A 4 -36.97 -60.87 -37.40
C PHE A 4 -37.26 -59.35 -37.34
N THR A 5 -38.43 -58.87 -37.80
CA THR A 5 -39.66 -58.50 -37.05
C THR A 5 -39.50 -57.44 -35.94
N THR A 6 -39.94 -56.21 -36.25
CA THR A 6 -40.50 -55.14 -35.38
C THR A 6 -41.70 -55.62 -34.54
N PRO A 7 -42.35 -54.80 -33.66
CA PRO A 7 -41.97 -53.61 -32.86
C PRO A 7 -42.46 -53.70 -31.38
N ARG A 8 -42.22 -52.70 -30.51
CA ARG A 8 -43.17 -52.27 -29.44
C ARG A 8 -42.75 -50.97 -28.73
N LEU A 9 -43.53 -49.92 -28.98
CA LEU A 9 -43.90 -48.89 -28.00
C LEU A 9 -44.60 -49.57 -26.81
N VAL A 10 -44.14 -49.40 -25.57
CA VAL A 10 -44.97 -49.29 -24.35
C VAL A 10 -44.18 -48.52 -23.28
N GLN A 11 -44.76 -47.39 -22.85
CA GLN A 11 -44.70 -46.72 -21.54
C GLN A 11 -43.54 -47.05 -20.57
N LEU A 12 -42.71 -46.03 -20.32
CA LEU A 12 -42.25 -45.74 -18.96
C LEU A 12 -42.60 -44.29 -18.63
N LEU A 13 -43.84 -44.11 -18.18
CA LEU A 13 -44.24 -43.01 -17.31
C LEU A 13 -43.53 -43.20 -15.95
N LEU A 14 -43.25 -42.11 -15.23
CA LEU A 14 -42.61 -42.02 -13.90
C LEU A 14 -41.07 -42.08 -13.88
N CYS A 15 -40.42 -40.92 -14.09
CA CYS A 15 -39.70 -40.21 -13.02
C CYS A 15 -39.13 -38.88 -13.54
N THR A 16 -39.97 -38.03 -14.14
CA THR A 16 -39.68 -36.59 -14.22
C THR A 16 -40.07 -35.98 -12.87
N MET A 17 -39.45 -36.44 -11.79
CA MET A 17 -39.32 -35.61 -10.60
C MET A 17 -38.33 -34.54 -11.01
N ALA A 18 -38.87 -33.45 -11.53
CA ALA A 18 -38.22 -32.17 -11.50
C ALA A 18 -37.80 -31.93 -10.04
N ILE A 19 -36.56 -32.27 -9.74
CA ILE A 19 -35.82 -31.58 -8.69
C ILE A 19 -35.60 -30.18 -9.28
N SER A 20 -36.67 -29.40 -9.32
CA SER A 20 -36.58 -27.98 -9.06
C SER A 20 -36.13 -27.89 -7.60
N LEU A 21 -34.83 -28.13 -7.39
CA LEU A 21 -34.10 -27.42 -6.37
C LEU A 21 -34.33 -25.96 -6.72
N LEU A 22 -35.43 -25.41 -6.19
CA LEU A 22 -35.54 -24.04 -5.76
C LEU A 22 -34.39 -23.86 -4.77
N THR A 23 -33.17 -23.75 -5.30
CA THR A 23 -32.18 -22.89 -4.71
C THR A 23 -32.88 -21.54 -4.76
N THR A 24 -33.57 -21.22 -3.66
CA THR A 24 -33.83 -19.83 -3.30
C THR A 24 -32.43 -19.24 -3.20
N ALA A 25 -31.87 -18.84 -4.33
CA ALA A 25 -30.70 -18.01 -4.39
C ALA A 25 -31.10 -16.84 -3.52
N ARG A 26 -30.54 -16.81 -2.31
CA ARG A 26 -30.73 -15.68 -1.41
C ARG A 26 -30.08 -14.53 -2.16
N SER A 27 -30.87 -13.84 -2.95
CA SER A 27 -30.45 -12.61 -3.60
C SER A 27 -30.17 -11.66 -2.45
N PHE A 28 -28.92 -11.58 -2.02
CA PHE A 28 -28.49 -10.53 -1.13
C PHE A 28 -28.84 -9.23 -1.85
N SER A 29 -29.65 -8.39 -1.21
CA SER A 29 -30.07 -7.14 -1.83
C SER A 29 -28.96 -6.09 -1.84
N GLN A 30 -27.79 -6.42 -1.26
CA GLN A 30 -26.58 -5.61 -1.25
C GLN A 30 -25.50 -6.22 -2.16
N THR A 31 -24.89 -5.37 -2.98
CA THR A 31 -23.64 -5.69 -3.69
C THR A 31 -22.53 -4.75 -3.25
N PHE A 32 -21.30 -5.27 -3.16
CA PHE A 32 -20.12 -4.52 -2.76
C PHE A 32 -19.10 -4.50 -3.89
N ASN A 33 -18.52 -3.33 -4.15
CA ASN A 33 -17.39 -3.15 -5.05
C ASN A 33 -16.24 -2.50 -4.26
N TYR A 34 -15.03 -2.96 -4.50
CA TYR A 34 -13.85 -2.55 -3.77
C TYR A 34 -12.84 -1.90 -4.72
N TYR A 35 -12.12 -0.91 -4.22
CA TYR A 35 -10.99 -0.29 -4.90
C TYR A 35 -9.80 -0.24 -3.94
N GLN A 36 -8.66 -0.83 -4.33
CA GLN A 36 -7.43 -0.93 -3.52
C GLN A 36 -7.68 -1.48 -2.11
N CYS A 37 -8.67 -2.35 -1.97
CA CYS A 37 -8.94 -3.17 -0.81
C CYS A 37 -9.71 -4.41 -1.26
N ALA A 38 -9.84 -5.40 -0.37
CA ALA A 38 -10.59 -6.61 -0.66
C ALA A 38 -11.34 -7.10 0.58
N GLU A 39 -12.47 -7.76 0.34
CA GLU A 39 -13.13 -8.58 1.35
C GLU A 39 -12.22 -9.73 1.76
N VAL A 40 -12.11 -9.99 3.06
CA VAL A 40 -11.24 -11.05 3.61
C VAL A 40 -11.97 -11.86 4.67
N TYR A 41 -11.27 -12.87 5.19
CA TYR A 41 -11.76 -13.76 6.24
C TYR A 41 -12.40 -13.01 7.43
N GLY A 42 -13.60 -13.47 7.78
CA GLY A 42 -14.45 -12.97 8.86
C GLY A 42 -15.69 -12.19 8.39
N THR A 43 -15.81 -11.90 7.10
CA THR A 43 -17.04 -11.30 6.56
C THR A 43 -18.25 -12.23 6.75
N ASN A 44 -19.35 -11.65 7.20
CA ASN A 44 -20.64 -12.30 7.37
C ASN A 44 -21.74 -11.32 6.94
N HIS A 45 -22.08 -11.34 5.64
CA HIS A 45 -23.12 -10.48 5.06
C HIS A 45 -24.49 -10.67 5.73
N ALA A 46 -24.83 -11.88 6.16
CA ALA A 46 -26.11 -12.13 6.85
C ALA A 46 -26.17 -11.46 8.24
N GLY A 47 -25.02 -11.31 8.90
CA GLY A 47 -24.86 -10.59 10.16
C GLY A 47 -24.52 -9.11 10.01
N ASN A 48 -24.56 -8.56 8.79
CA ASN A 48 -24.08 -7.21 8.44
C ASN A 48 -22.66 -6.91 8.97
N LEU A 49 -21.76 -7.90 8.92
CA LEU A 49 -20.36 -7.74 9.32
C LEU A 49 -19.48 -7.83 8.07
N LEU A 50 -18.65 -6.82 7.85
CA LEU A 50 -17.73 -6.75 6.73
C LEU A 50 -16.29 -6.70 7.22
N HIS A 51 -15.45 -7.64 6.79
CA HIS A 51 -14.01 -7.60 7.04
C HIS A 51 -13.31 -7.23 5.74
N VAL A 52 -12.59 -6.12 5.76
CA VAL A 52 -11.88 -5.58 4.58
C VAL A 52 -10.41 -5.41 4.92
N ARG A 53 -9.51 -5.80 4.02
CA ARG A 53 -8.08 -5.52 4.13
C ARG A 53 -7.67 -4.48 3.08
N MET A 54 -6.92 -3.47 3.48
CA MET A 54 -6.34 -2.49 2.54
C MET A 54 -5.27 -3.15 1.66
N ALA A 55 -5.29 -2.84 0.36
CA ALA A 55 -4.29 -3.24 -0.64
C ALA A 55 -3.62 -2.01 -1.31
N GLY A 56 -3.88 -0.82 -0.78
CA GLY A 56 -3.22 0.44 -1.10
C GLY A 56 -3.43 1.42 0.04
N LEU A 57 -2.83 2.61 -0.03
CA LEU A 57 -3.04 3.65 0.98
C LEU A 57 -4.38 4.37 0.81
N HIS A 58 -4.90 4.42 -0.41
CA HIS A 58 -6.20 5.00 -0.74
C HIS A 58 -7.14 3.90 -1.17
N ALA A 59 -8.30 3.76 -0.54
CA ALA A 59 -9.25 2.71 -0.90
C ALA A 59 -10.68 3.22 -0.92
N SER A 60 -11.58 2.43 -1.49
CA SER A 60 -13.01 2.67 -1.32
C SER A 60 -13.82 1.37 -1.23
N ILE A 61 -14.91 1.45 -0.47
CA ILE A 61 -15.94 0.41 -0.40
C ILE A 61 -17.23 1.04 -0.93
N ARG A 62 -17.71 0.57 -2.07
CA ARG A 62 -18.98 1.01 -2.67
C ARG A 62 -20.03 -0.07 -2.47
N ALA A 63 -21.10 0.26 -1.76
CA ALA A 63 -22.23 -0.63 -1.54
C ALA A 63 -23.46 -0.14 -2.30
N THR A 64 -24.19 -1.06 -2.92
CA THR A 64 -25.48 -0.79 -3.57
C THR A 64 -26.55 -1.62 -2.88
N ASN A 65 -27.49 -0.98 -2.18
CA ASN A 65 -28.61 -1.64 -1.51
C ASN A 65 -29.86 -1.58 -2.41
N THR A 66 -29.95 -2.50 -3.36
CA THR A 66 -30.98 -2.51 -4.44
C THR A 66 -32.39 -2.90 -4.00
N GLY A 67 -32.60 -3.35 -2.77
CA GLY A 67 -33.92 -3.72 -2.26
C GLY A 67 -33.97 -3.95 -0.76
N GLY A 68 -35.16 -3.85 -0.17
CA GLY A 68 -35.38 -4.06 1.27
C GLY A 68 -35.23 -2.80 2.11
N SER A 69 -35.02 -2.97 3.43
CA SER A 69 -34.84 -1.88 4.39
C SER A 69 -33.41 -1.31 4.36
N ALA A 70 -33.21 -0.15 5.00
CA ALA A 70 -31.87 0.31 5.33
C ALA A 70 -31.10 -0.77 6.13
N LYS A 71 -29.78 -0.80 5.96
CA LYS A 71 -28.87 -1.75 6.62
C LYS A 71 -27.71 -1.02 7.24
N THR A 72 -27.40 -1.37 8.49
CA THR A 72 -26.19 -0.91 9.16
C THR A 72 -25.18 -2.04 9.19
N TYR A 73 -24.02 -1.82 8.58
CA TYR A 73 -22.89 -2.73 8.63
C TYR A 73 -21.90 -2.33 9.71
N THR A 74 -21.38 -3.31 10.44
CA THR A 74 -20.13 -3.17 11.18
C THR A 74 -19.00 -3.52 10.21
N VAL A 75 -18.11 -2.58 9.95
CA VAL A 75 -16.97 -2.77 9.04
C VAL A 75 -15.70 -2.80 9.87
N VAL A 76 -14.94 -3.89 9.76
CA VAL A 76 -13.60 -4.04 10.33
C VAL A 76 -12.59 -3.90 9.20
N LEU A 77 -11.93 -2.74 9.17
CA LEU A 77 -10.84 -2.45 8.26
C LEU A 77 -9.51 -2.90 8.88
N LYS A 78 -8.79 -3.76 8.18
CA LYS A 78 -7.47 -4.29 8.57
C LYS A 78 -6.39 -3.70 7.67
N ASN A 79 -5.13 -3.80 8.12
CA ASN A 79 -3.98 -3.31 7.37
C ASN A 79 -3.97 -1.79 7.21
N VAL A 80 -4.19 -1.08 8.31
CA VAL A 80 -4.28 0.38 8.29
C VAL A 80 -3.81 0.95 9.62
N ASP A 81 -3.09 2.07 9.59
CA ASP A 81 -2.94 2.91 10.80
C ASP A 81 -4.24 3.73 10.96
N PRO A 82 -5.09 3.45 11.96
CA PRO A 82 -6.37 4.14 12.12
C PRO A 82 -6.24 5.62 12.51
N ASP A 83 -5.03 6.08 12.86
CA ASP A 83 -4.75 7.49 13.11
C ASP A 83 -4.14 8.19 11.90
N PHE A 84 -3.84 7.47 10.83
CA PHE A 84 -3.28 8.03 9.61
C PHE A 84 -4.34 8.26 8.53
N ILE A 85 -5.54 7.69 8.69
CA ILE A 85 -6.61 7.74 7.71
C ILE A 85 -7.85 8.52 8.18
N THR A 86 -8.68 8.91 7.23
CA THR A 86 -10.03 9.43 7.41
C THR A 86 -11.02 8.59 6.60
N LEU A 87 -12.27 8.59 7.06
CA LEU A 87 -13.40 7.99 6.37
C LEU A 87 -14.30 9.10 5.84
N SER A 88 -14.77 9.00 4.59
CA SER A 88 -15.77 9.95 4.07
C SER A 88 -17.17 9.72 4.64
N GLU A 89 -17.43 8.52 5.14
CA GLU A 89 -18.74 8.07 5.62
C GLU A 89 -18.57 7.07 6.78
N GLY A 90 -19.59 6.97 7.63
CA GLY A 90 -19.61 6.05 8.77
C GLY A 90 -19.06 6.64 10.07
N THR A 91 -19.23 5.90 11.17
CA THR A 91 -18.81 6.33 12.51
C THR A 91 -17.83 5.33 13.09
N THR A 92 -16.59 5.78 13.36
CA THR A 92 -15.57 4.98 14.04
C THR A 92 -16.06 4.52 15.42
N THR A 93 -15.95 3.23 15.69
CA THR A 93 -16.32 2.62 16.97
C THR A 93 -15.15 2.01 17.72
N ALA A 94 -14.06 1.62 17.02
CA ALA A 94 -12.84 1.14 17.66
C ALA A 94 -11.61 1.38 16.78
N LYS A 95 -10.44 1.56 17.42
CA LYS A 95 -9.13 1.68 16.76
C LYS A 95 -8.17 0.67 17.38
N GLY A 96 -7.59 -0.21 16.57
CA GLY A 96 -6.46 -1.07 16.95
C GLY A 96 -5.11 -0.42 16.62
N ALA A 97 -4.02 -1.18 16.65
CA ALA A 97 -2.75 -0.67 16.12
C ALA A 97 -2.73 -0.70 14.58
N ASN A 98 -3.25 -1.78 13.98
CA ASN A 98 -3.29 -2.02 12.53
C ASN A 98 -4.72 -2.21 11.99
N SER A 99 -5.74 -1.68 12.69
CA SER A 99 -7.14 -1.85 12.31
C SER A 99 -8.04 -0.70 12.77
N LEU A 100 -9.15 -0.52 12.06
CA LEU A 100 -10.22 0.43 12.36
C LEU A 100 -11.57 -0.30 12.26
N THR A 101 -12.43 -0.15 13.25
CA THR A 101 -13.83 -0.60 13.16
C THR A 101 -14.75 0.61 13.11
N PHE A 102 -15.74 0.58 12.21
CA PHE A 102 -16.75 1.63 12.09
C PHE A 102 -18.12 1.05 11.74
N THR A 103 -19.17 1.81 12.03
CA THR A 103 -20.54 1.50 11.59
C THR A 103 -20.89 2.30 10.33
N TRP A 104 -21.59 1.68 9.39
CA TRP A 104 -21.96 2.27 8.10
C TRP A 104 -23.42 1.98 7.76
N ASN A 105 -24.26 3.02 7.71
CA ASN A 105 -25.68 2.93 7.41
C ASN A 105 -25.96 3.18 5.93
N ILE A 106 -26.38 2.14 5.21
CA ILE A 106 -26.71 2.17 3.80
C ILE A 106 -28.24 2.19 3.65
N ALA A 107 -28.77 3.33 3.21
CA ALA A 107 -30.20 3.51 3.01
C ALA A 107 -30.78 2.54 1.96
N ALA A 108 -32.07 2.24 2.07
CA ALA A 108 -32.78 1.43 1.08
C ALA A 108 -32.75 2.11 -0.31
N GLY A 109 -32.43 1.35 -1.35
CA GLY A 109 -32.30 1.87 -2.71
C GLY A 109 -31.06 2.73 -2.97
N ALA A 110 -30.20 2.94 -1.97
CA ALA A 110 -29.05 3.82 -2.10
C ALA A 110 -27.81 3.09 -2.64
N THR A 111 -26.98 3.86 -3.35
CA THR A 111 -25.58 3.53 -3.59
C THR A 111 -24.73 4.50 -2.78
N GLN A 112 -23.87 3.99 -1.92
CA GLN A 112 -22.96 4.81 -1.11
C GLN A 112 -21.53 4.30 -1.27
N THR A 113 -20.57 5.22 -1.12
CA THR A 113 -19.15 4.90 -1.16
C THR A 113 -18.47 5.47 0.08
N VAL A 114 -17.81 4.61 0.84
CA VAL A 114 -16.87 5.02 1.89
C VAL A 114 -15.50 5.14 1.23
N TRP A 115 -14.95 6.34 1.18
CA TRP A 115 -13.57 6.58 0.83
C TRP A 115 -12.69 6.52 2.07
N ILE A 116 -11.56 5.85 1.93
CA ILE A 116 -10.56 5.64 2.98
C ILE A 116 -9.29 6.29 2.47
N ASN A 117 -8.89 7.40 3.07
CA ASN A 117 -7.75 8.19 2.60
C ASN A 117 -6.83 8.58 3.75
N PRO A 118 -5.50 8.56 3.55
CA PRO A 118 -4.60 9.21 4.47
C PRO A 118 -4.90 10.71 4.49
N TRP A 119 -4.92 11.31 5.68
CA TRP A 119 -5.21 12.74 5.82
C TRP A 119 -3.97 13.62 5.62
N TYR A 120 -2.78 13.04 5.70
CA TYR A 120 -1.56 13.65 5.18
C TYR A 120 -0.71 12.60 4.48
N LEU A 121 0.03 13.04 3.49
CA LEU A 121 1.16 12.34 2.91
C LEU A 121 2.10 13.43 2.38
N THR A 122 3.41 13.24 2.46
CA THR A 122 4.39 14.14 1.84
C THR A 122 4.56 13.77 0.37
N PRO A 123 4.06 14.62 -0.56
CA PRO A 123 4.13 14.30 -1.98
C PRO A 123 5.60 14.15 -2.39
N TRP A 124 5.91 13.02 -3.03
CA TRP A 124 7.20 12.73 -3.65
C TRP A 124 8.38 12.49 -2.72
N ASP A 125 8.25 12.65 -1.41
CA ASP A 125 9.32 12.44 -0.44
C ASP A 125 8.82 11.59 0.74
N PHE A 126 9.05 10.28 0.69
CA PHE A 126 8.64 9.39 1.77
C PHE A 126 9.55 8.17 1.91
N TYR A 127 9.49 7.56 3.09
CA TYR A 127 10.23 6.36 3.43
C TYR A 127 9.27 5.19 3.64
N PHE A 128 9.64 4.04 3.10
CA PHE A 128 8.96 2.78 3.34
C PHE A 128 9.96 1.67 3.66
N ILE A 129 9.50 0.64 4.37
CA ILE A 129 10.33 -0.52 4.67
C ILE A 129 10.00 -1.64 3.70
N VAL A 130 11.02 -2.40 3.31
CA VAL A 130 10.89 -3.59 2.47
C VAL A 130 11.60 -4.76 3.12
N TRP A 131 10.98 -5.93 3.06
CA TRP A 131 11.58 -7.21 3.43
C TRP A 131 11.02 -8.31 2.51
N GLY A 132 11.59 -9.50 2.55
CA GLY A 132 11.13 -10.69 1.84
C GLY A 132 11.56 -11.94 2.59
N ASP A 133 10.87 -13.06 2.34
CA ASP A 133 11.23 -14.36 2.90
C ASP A 133 11.16 -14.32 4.44
N SER A 134 9.97 -13.99 4.95
CA SER A 134 9.65 -13.84 6.38
C SER A 134 8.99 -15.10 7.00
N GLN A 135 8.89 -16.18 6.23
CA GLN A 135 8.22 -17.42 6.58
C GLN A 135 8.95 -18.33 7.59
N HIS A 136 10.26 -18.55 7.45
CA HIS A 136 11.07 -19.57 8.13
C HIS A 136 11.24 -19.47 9.66
N LYS A 137 11.30 -18.26 10.23
CA LYS A 137 11.67 -18.07 11.64
C LYS A 137 10.84 -16.96 12.26
N PRO A 138 9.60 -17.28 12.73
CA PRO A 138 8.70 -16.28 13.28
C PRO A 138 9.32 -15.39 14.36
N LEU A 139 10.22 -15.93 15.20
CA LEU A 139 10.92 -15.16 16.22
C LEU A 139 11.91 -14.14 15.64
N ASP A 140 12.61 -14.47 14.56
CA ASP A 140 13.55 -13.56 13.91
C ASP A 140 12.79 -12.43 13.21
N PHE A 141 11.72 -12.78 12.49
CA PHE A 141 10.86 -11.79 11.86
C PHE A 141 10.12 -10.91 12.90
N GLN A 142 9.71 -11.45 14.06
CA GLN A 142 9.17 -10.64 15.16
C GLN A 142 10.18 -9.62 15.69
N ARG A 143 11.46 -9.98 15.81
CA ARG A 143 12.52 -9.02 16.19
C ARG A 143 12.64 -7.91 15.15
N LEU A 144 12.64 -8.26 13.86
CA LEU A 144 12.62 -7.29 12.76
C LEU A 144 11.41 -6.35 12.84
N LEU A 145 10.20 -6.89 12.99
CA LEU A 145 8.97 -6.10 13.10
C LEU A 145 8.99 -5.15 14.29
N ALA A 146 9.54 -5.57 15.43
CA ALA A 146 9.72 -4.69 16.58
C ALA A 146 10.60 -3.48 16.25
N LYS A 147 11.68 -3.67 15.47
CA LYS A 147 12.54 -2.57 15.01
C LYS A 147 11.87 -1.69 13.95
N ALA A 148 11.19 -2.30 12.98
CA ALA A 148 10.44 -1.59 11.95
C ALA A 148 9.31 -0.73 12.56
N THR A 149 8.68 -1.20 13.64
CA THR A 149 7.65 -0.47 14.40
C THR A 149 8.19 0.84 14.97
N LEU A 150 9.45 0.86 15.42
CA LEU A 150 10.08 2.06 15.97
C LEU A 150 10.39 3.10 14.88
N ILE A 151 10.76 2.68 13.67
CA ILE A 151 10.95 3.58 12.52
C ILE A 151 9.61 4.15 12.06
N ASN A 152 8.56 3.32 12.06
CA ASN A 152 7.17 3.68 11.72
C ASN A 152 7.04 4.33 10.32
N PRO A 153 7.45 3.66 9.23
CA PRO A 153 7.31 4.20 7.87
C PRO A 153 5.84 4.38 7.46
N VAL A 154 5.60 5.10 6.36
CA VAL A 154 4.23 5.36 5.85
C VAL A 154 3.54 4.07 5.37
N LEU A 155 4.32 3.14 4.85
CA LEU A 155 3.91 1.80 4.41
C LEU A 155 5.09 0.83 4.54
N SER A 156 4.79 -0.45 4.40
CA SER A 156 5.79 -1.50 4.22
C SER A 156 5.41 -2.44 3.10
N VAL A 157 6.41 -3.10 2.51
CA VAL A 157 6.25 -4.02 1.39
C VAL A 157 6.93 -5.35 1.73
N ALA A 158 6.23 -6.46 1.52
CA ALA A 158 6.78 -7.81 1.65
C ALA A 158 6.97 -8.41 0.25
N ALA A 159 8.21 -8.75 -0.12
CA ALA A 159 8.58 -9.28 -1.43
C ALA A 159 8.40 -10.80 -1.51
N GLY A 160 7.26 -11.32 -1.05
CA GLY A 160 6.93 -12.74 -1.10
C GLY A 160 7.50 -13.59 0.03
N ASP A 161 7.06 -14.84 0.05
CA ASP A 161 7.42 -15.85 1.04
C ASP A 161 7.06 -15.39 2.45
N CYS A 162 5.77 -15.08 2.59
CA CYS A 162 5.14 -14.58 3.79
C CYS A 162 4.83 -15.71 4.77
N VAL A 163 4.36 -16.85 4.26
CA VAL A 163 3.85 -17.96 5.06
C VAL A 163 4.64 -19.26 4.90
N GLN A 164 4.87 -19.98 6.01
CA GLN A 164 5.59 -21.26 6.03
C GLN A 164 4.65 -22.43 6.32
N HIS A 165 4.92 -23.55 5.67
CA HIS A 165 4.35 -24.86 5.95
C HIS A 165 5.36 -25.67 6.79
N GLY A 166 5.04 -25.92 8.07
CA GLY A 166 5.82 -26.79 8.96
C GLY A 166 7.10 -26.18 9.59
N ASP A 167 7.59 -26.81 10.67
CA ASP A 167 8.63 -26.26 11.56
C ASP A 167 10.07 -26.38 11.02
N ASP A 168 10.41 -27.27 10.09
CA ASP A 168 11.82 -27.51 9.76
C ASP A 168 12.02 -27.95 8.30
N GLY A 169 12.58 -27.06 7.48
CA GLY A 169 13.44 -27.42 6.34
C GLY A 169 12.84 -28.27 5.21
N GLY A 170 11.54 -28.57 5.23
CA GLY A 170 10.86 -29.30 4.19
C GLY A 170 10.52 -28.40 3.01
N CYS A 171 11.52 -27.78 2.37
CA CYS A 171 11.35 -27.40 0.97
C CYS A 171 10.82 -28.63 0.22
N ILE A 172 9.95 -28.38 -0.77
CA ILE A 172 9.42 -29.34 -1.73
C ILE A 172 10.52 -30.38 -2.10
N GLY A 173 10.57 -31.52 -1.39
CA GLY A 173 11.57 -32.58 -1.65
C GLY A 173 12.26 -33.26 -0.45
N GLY A 174 12.22 -32.72 0.78
CA GLY A 174 13.11 -33.21 1.85
C GLY A 174 12.64 -34.41 2.70
N GLY A 175 11.34 -34.54 3.00
CA GLY A 175 10.93 -35.47 4.06
C GLY A 175 9.44 -35.79 4.12
N GLY A 176 8.93 -36.52 3.13
CA GLY A 176 7.79 -37.45 3.26
C GLY A 176 6.42 -36.96 3.78
N ARG A 177 6.24 -35.69 4.18
CA ARG A 177 4.97 -35.17 4.67
C ARG A 177 4.49 -33.99 3.81
N PRO A 178 3.28 -34.08 3.25
CA PRO A 178 2.68 -32.99 2.50
C PRO A 178 2.15 -31.93 3.47
N ASP A 179 2.96 -30.93 3.79
CA ASP A 179 2.45 -29.79 4.55
C ASP A 179 1.73 -28.84 3.58
N VAL A 180 0.41 -28.96 3.53
CA VAL A 180 -0.47 -28.06 2.77
C VAL A 180 -0.55 -26.73 3.52
N VAL A 181 -0.53 -25.61 2.80
CA VAL A 181 -0.83 -24.29 3.40
C VAL A 181 -2.25 -24.34 3.99
N THR A 182 -2.40 -23.91 5.24
CA THR A 182 -3.68 -23.98 5.97
C THR A 182 -4.19 -22.59 6.35
N ASP A 183 -5.47 -22.51 6.72
CA ASP A 183 -6.06 -21.31 7.33
C ASP A 183 -5.27 -20.83 8.56
N GLN A 184 -4.79 -21.76 9.39
CA GLN A 184 -4.05 -21.43 10.61
C GLN A 184 -2.72 -20.73 10.30
N ILE A 185 -2.04 -21.15 9.23
CA ILE A 185 -0.76 -20.55 8.79
C ILE A 185 -0.95 -19.07 8.44
N PHE A 186 -1.97 -18.73 7.63
CA PHE A 186 -2.27 -17.33 7.32
C PHE A 186 -2.73 -16.53 8.54
N GLN A 187 -3.50 -17.15 9.44
CA GLN A 187 -3.90 -16.50 10.68
C GLN A 187 -2.71 -16.19 11.59
N ASN A 188 -1.75 -17.12 11.71
CA ASN A 188 -0.52 -16.91 12.46
C ASN A 188 0.30 -15.77 11.87
N TYR A 189 0.45 -15.73 10.54
CA TYR A 189 1.12 -14.63 9.85
C TYR A 189 0.46 -13.28 10.14
N LEU A 190 -0.87 -13.20 10.00
CA LEU A 190 -1.62 -11.97 10.28
C LEU A 190 -1.53 -11.53 11.75
N GLN A 191 -1.40 -12.46 12.69
CA GLN A 191 -1.21 -12.14 14.11
C GLN A 191 0.09 -11.38 14.38
N LEU A 192 1.13 -11.57 13.57
CA LEU A 192 2.40 -10.86 13.69
C LEU A 192 2.23 -9.34 13.53
N PHE A 193 1.24 -8.90 12.75
CA PHE A 193 0.98 -7.49 12.51
C PHE A 193 -0.02 -6.85 13.47
N THR A 194 -0.52 -7.59 14.48
CA THR A 194 -1.53 -7.06 15.42
C THR A 194 -1.07 -5.77 16.10
N ASN A 195 0.24 -5.66 16.38
CA ASN A 195 0.88 -4.50 17.02
C ASN A 195 1.76 -3.69 16.05
N TYR A 196 1.78 -4.03 14.76
CA TYR A 196 2.55 -3.33 13.74
C TYR A 196 1.69 -2.23 13.12
N PRO A 197 1.89 -0.94 13.42
CA PRO A 197 0.94 0.11 13.05
C PRO A 197 0.90 0.40 11.55
N THR A 198 1.97 0.09 10.84
CA THR A 198 2.12 0.42 9.42
C THR A 198 1.41 -0.60 8.52
N PRO A 199 0.69 -0.18 7.46
CA PRO A 199 0.15 -1.10 6.47
C PRO A 199 1.25 -1.87 5.72
N VAL A 200 1.03 -3.15 5.45
CA VAL A 200 1.93 -4.06 4.74
C VAL A 200 1.30 -4.49 3.42
N PHE A 201 2.06 -4.38 2.33
CA PHE A 201 1.61 -4.81 1.00
C PHE A 201 2.47 -5.99 0.53
N GLU A 202 1.86 -7.16 0.47
CA GLU A 202 2.53 -8.42 0.19
C GLU A 202 2.48 -8.81 -1.30
N ALA A 203 3.64 -9.07 -1.89
CA ALA A 203 3.77 -9.88 -3.10
C ALA A 203 3.69 -11.37 -2.73
N LEU A 204 3.30 -12.20 -3.68
CA LEU A 204 3.22 -13.66 -3.51
C LEU A 204 4.54 -14.33 -3.91
N GLY A 205 5.06 -15.20 -3.04
CA GLY A 205 6.25 -16.02 -3.25
C GLY A 205 5.98 -17.50 -3.46
N ASN A 206 7.05 -18.30 -3.65
CA ASN A 206 6.90 -19.73 -3.92
C ASN A 206 6.50 -20.55 -2.69
N HIS A 207 6.83 -20.10 -1.49
CA HIS A 207 6.40 -20.74 -0.25
C HIS A 207 4.92 -20.49 0.04
N ASP A 208 4.37 -19.37 -0.46
CA ASP A 208 2.99 -18.95 -0.20
C ASP A 208 1.93 -19.79 -0.93
N ILE A 209 2.33 -20.51 -1.99
CA ILE A 209 1.42 -21.32 -2.82
C ILE A 209 1.79 -22.80 -2.88
N THR A 210 2.66 -23.26 -1.99
CA THR A 210 3.09 -24.65 -1.96
C THR A 210 1.92 -25.62 -1.93
N ARG A 211 1.81 -26.43 -3.00
CA ARG A 211 1.00 -27.65 -3.04
C ARG A 211 1.45 -28.55 -1.89
N GLY A 212 0.54 -29.39 -1.39
CA GLY A 212 0.88 -30.47 -0.47
C GLY A 212 1.86 -31.47 -1.08
N GLY A 213 3.15 -31.10 -1.15
CA GLY A 213 4.28 -31.89 -1.61
C GLY A 213 4.14 -32.57 -2.98
N TRP A 214 5.17 -33.34 -3.31
CA TRP A 214 5.20 -34.35 -4.38
C TRP A 214 4.18 -35.50 -4.21
N VAL A 215 3.34 -35.45 -3.17
CA VAL A 215 2.60 -36.59 -2.64
C VAL A 215 1.15 -36.61 -3.14
N ALA A 216 0.54 -35.43 -3.35
CA ALA A 216 -0.69 -35.32 -4.12
C ALA A 216 -0.33 -35.34 -5.61
N LEU A 217 -0.14 -36.54 -6.16
CA LEU A 217 0.04 -36.74 -7.61
C LEU A 217 -1.24 -36.42 -8.39
N ASP A 218 -2.36 -36.21 -7.70
CA ASP A 218 -3.59 -35.67 -8.26
C ASP A 218 -3.64 -34.14 -8.09
N ASP A 219 -4.18 -33.42 -9.08
CA ASP A 219 -4.34 -31.96 -9.03
C ASP A 219 -5.42 -31.52 -8.00
N SER A 220 -5.74 -32.35 -7.00
CA SER A 220 -6.83 -32.13 -6.03
C SER A 220 -6.63 -30.89 -5.15
N ASN A 221 -5.37 -30.54 -4.87
CA ASN A 221 -4.99 -29.37 -4.08
C ASN A 221 -4.54 -28.18 -4.94
N TYR A 222 -4.71 -28.26 -6.27
CA TYR A 222 -4.36 -27.18 -7.18
C TYR A 222 -5.01 -25.85 -6.76
N GLY A 223 -4.21 -24.79 -6.72
CA GLY A 223 -4.65 -23.44 -6.39
C GLY A 223 -5.10 -23.27 -4.93
N ALA A 224 -4.87 -24.23 -4.04
CA ALA A 224 -5.25 -24.11 -2.62
C ALA A 224 -4.57 -22.93 -1.93
N GLY A 225 -3.25 -22.77 -2.12
CA GLY A 225 -2.51 -21.63 -1.60
C GLY A 225 -3.02 -20.29 -2.14
N GLU A 226 -3.28 -20.20 -3.45
CA GLU A 226 -3.85 -19.00 -4.06
C GLU A 226 -5.26 -18.67 -3.54
N ARG A 227 -6.10 -19.69 -3.33
CA ARG A 227 -7.43 -19.51 -2.70
C ARG A 227 -7.30 -18.97 -1.28
N LEU A 228 -6.38 -19.51 -0.48
CA LEU A 228 -6.13 -19.04 0.88
C LEU A 228 -5.53 -17.63 0.89
N TRP A 229 -4.59 -17.33 -0.01
CA TRP A 229 -4.07 -15.98 -0.21
C TRP A 229 -5.22 -14.99 -0.49
N ARG A 230 -6.10 -15.30 -1.44
CA ARG A 230 -7.28 -14.47 -1.75
C ARG A 230 -8.23 -14.32 -0.58
N LYS A 231 -8.40 -15.38 0.22
CA LYS A 231 -9.24 -15.36 1.43
C LYS A 231 -8.69 -14.45 2.52
N TYR A 232 -7.37 -14.35 2.69
CA TYR A 232 -6.76 -13.66 3.84
C TYR A 232 -6.08 -12.32 3.50
N LEU A 233 -5.42 -12.24 2.36
CA LEU A 233 -4.58 -11.11 1.93
C LEU A 233 -5.19 -10.33 0.75
N GLY A 234 -6.03 -10.97 -0.07
CA GLY A 234 -6.73 -10.33 -1.18
C GLY A 234 -6.16 -10.74 -2.56
N PRO A 235 -6.25 -9.91 -3.61
CA PRO A 235 -5.81 -10.29 -4.94
C PRO A 235 -4.31 -10.67 -4.97
N THR A 236 -3.95 -11.58 -5.87
CA THR A 236 -2.55 -12.04 -6.06
C THR A 236 -1.73 -11.11 -6.94
N GLU A 237 -2.39 -10.30 -7.76
CA GLU A 237 -1.82 -9.23 -8.57
C GLU A 237 -2.67 -7.99 -8.31
N TYR A 238 -2.02 -6.89 -7.96
CA TYR A 238 -2.68 -5.62 -7.71
C TYR A 238 -1.68 -4.49 -7.84
N SER A 239 -2.21 -3.27 -7.85
CA SER A 239 -1.40 -2.08 -7.88
C SER A 239 -2.00 -1.01 -6.99
N PHE A 240 -1.14 -0.09 -6.56
CA PHE A 240 -1.59 1.08 -5.84
C PHE A 240 -0.69 2.27 -6.13
N THR A 241 -1.19 3.47 -5.88
CA THR A 241 -0.43 4.69 -6.07
C THR A 241 -0.38 5.44 -4.75
N VAL A 242 0.83 5.75 -4.29
CA VAL A 242 1.05 6.71 -3.21
C VAL A 242 0.91 8.10 -3.83
N HIS A 243 -0.07 8.89 -3.37
CA HIS A 243 -0.48 10.19 -3.94
C HIS A 243 -1.23 10.19 -5.29
N PRO A 244 -2.39 9.50 -5.41
CA PRO A 244 -3.15 9.47 -6.66
C PRO A 244 -3.78 10.82 -7.03
N THR A 245 -3.91 11.76 -6.09
CA THR A 245 -4.65 13.03 -6.26
C THR A 245 -3.80 14.19 -6.78
N TYR A 246 -2.49 14.00 -7.02
CA TYR A 246 -1.60 15.06 -7.44
C TYR A 246 -1.34 15.03 -8.96
N SER A 247 -1.40 16.20 -9.61
CA SER A 247 -0.98 16.39 -10.99
C SER A 247 0.50 15.99 -11.13
N GLY A 248 0.75 14.82 -11.71
CA GLY A 248 2.08 14.16 -11.72
C GLY A 248 2.03 12.65 -11.43
N GLY A 249 0.86 12.09 -11.07
CA GLY A 249 0.57 10.65 -11.12
C GLY A 249 1.04 9.78 -9.95
N GLY A 250 1.57 10.38 -8.88
CA GLY A 250 2.08 9.69 -7.69
C GLY A 250 3.24 8.72 -7.94
N ILE A 251 3.60 7.97 -6.91
CA ILE A 251 4.53 6.83 -7.01
C ILE A 251 3.69 5.57 -7.10
N HIS A 252 3.77 4.90 -8.23
CA HIS A 252 2.95 3.75 -8.54
C HIS A 252 3.68 2.45 -8.21
N PHE A 253 3.00 1.55 -7.51
CA PHE A 253 3.48 0.23 -7.14
C PHE A 253 2.70 -0.82 -7.93
N LEU A 254 3.41 -1.62 -8.72
CA LEU A 254 2.91 -2.82 -9.38
C LEU A 254 3.33 -4.04 -8.55
N VAL A 255 2.36 -4.70 -7.92
CA VAL A 255 2.61 -5.92 -7.13
C VAL A 255 2.18 -7.13 -7.96
N ASN A 256 3.18 -7.92 -8.36
CA ASN A 256 3.00 -9.03 -9.27
C ASN A 256 3.45 -10.34 -8.64
N ARG A 257 2.73 -11.41 -8.97
CA ARG A 257 3.24 -12.77 -8.80
C ARG A 257 3.97 -13.19 -10.07
N PHE A 258 5.26 -13.44 -9.95
CA PHE A 258 6.03 -14.13 -11.00
C PHE A 258 6.18 -15.63 -10.75
N TYR A 259 5.28 -16.13 -9.90
CA TYR A 259 5.17 -17.50 -9.51
C TYR A 259 3.68 -17.81 -9.38
N TYR A 260 3.23 -18.89 -9.98
CA TYR A 260 1.84 -19.33 -9.88
C TYR A 260 1.79 -20.86 -9.97
N ASP A 261 0.71 -21.44 -9.50
CA ASP A 261 0.55 -22.89 -9.49
C ASP A 261 0.25 -23.40 -10.93
N MET A 262 1.06 -24.32 -11.47
CA MET A 262 0.87 -24.90 -12.82
C MET A 262 0.24 -26.31 -12.78
N PRO A 263 -0.85 -26.62 -13.51
CA PRO A 263 -1.37 -27.98 -13.64
C PRO A 263 -0.29 -28.93 -14.19
N ASN A 264 -0.25 -30.19 -13.72
CA ASN A 264 0.63 -31.24 -14.24
C ASN A 264 2.15 -31.08 -13.94
N TRP A 265 2.50 -30.93 -12.66
CA TRP A 265 3.89 -30.92 -12.17
C TRP A 265 4.70 -32.16 -12.63
N ASN A 266 4.04 -33.31 -12.70
CA ASN A 266 4.65 -34.59 -13.05
C ASN A 266 5.07 -34.70 -14.53
N ALA A 267 4.45 -33.96 -15.45
CA ALA A 267 4.87 -33.95 -16.86
C ALA A 267 6.14 -33.13 -17.10
N ARG A 268 6.59 -32.34 -16.13
CA ARG A 268 7.88 -31.64 -16.16
C ARG A 268 8.86 -32.33 -15.22
N THR A 269 9.20 -33.58 -15.53
CA THR A 269 10.19 -34.44 -14.84
C THR A 269 11.59 -33.84 -14.69
N TYR A 270 11.85 -32.63 -15.19
CA TYR A 270 13.13 -31.92 -15.11
C TYR A 270 13.11 -30.64 -14.27
N PHE A 271 11.96 -30.18 -13.78
CA PHE A 271 11.83 -28.87 -13.16
C PHE A 271 10.92 -28.89 -11.91
N GLY A 272 10.87 -30.01 -11.20
CA GLY A 272 9.89 -30.25 -10.14
C GLY A 272 10.35 -29.97 -8.70
N GLY A 273 11.39 -29.17 -8.50
CA GLY A 273 11.88 -28.83 -7.14
C GLY A 273 11.95 -27.32 -6.94
N CYS A 274 12.48 -26.86 -5.82
CA CYS A 274 13.06 -25.53 -5.68
C CYS A 274 14.25 -25.34 -6.66
N THR A 275 14.05 -25.55 -7.96
CA THR A 275 15.05 -25.15 -8.95
C THR A 275 15.09 -23.64 -8.93
N PRO A 276 16.27 -23.01 -8.94
CA PRO A 276 16.43 -21.54 -8.84
C PRO A 276 15.80 -20.75 -10.01
N ASN A 277 15.03 -21.41 -10.87
CA ASN A 277 14.36 -20.84 -12.02
C ASN A 277 12.83 -20.87 -11.78
N GLY A 278 12.24 -19.70 -11.50
CA GLY A 278 10.82 -19.44 -11.42
C GLY A 278 10.07 -19.77 -12.72
N TYR A 279 8.87 -20.31 -12.54
CA TYR A 279 8.13 -21.04 -13.57
C TYR A 279 7.28 -20.19 -14.53
N LEU A 280 7.28 -18.87 -14.40
CA LEU A 280 6.40 -18.04 -15.21
C LEU A 280 6.73 -18.18 -16.70
N ARG A 281 5.71 -18.44 -17.53
CA ARG A 281 5.82 -18.29 -18.99
C ARG A 281 5.11 -17.03 -19.41
N PHE A 282 5.84 -16.06 -19.93
CA PHE A 282 5.28 -14.85 -20.52
C PHE A 282 5.04 -15.07 -22.03
N ASP A 283 4.33 -16.15 -22.37
CA ASP A 283 4.00 -16.50 -23.76
C ASP A 283 2.52 -16.88 -23.90
N ASN A 284 2.05 -17.02 -25.13
CA ASN A 284 0.65 -17.30 -25.47
C ASN A 284 0.21 -18.75 -25.19
N ASN A 285 1.08 -19.60 -24.65
CA ASN A 285 0.78 -21.01 -24.39
C ASN A 285 0.31 -21.27 -22.96
N ASP A 286 0.21 -20.23 -22.13
CA ASP A 286 -0.19 -20.31 -20.74
C ASP A 286 -1.19 -19.19 -20.40
N SER A 287 -2.45 -19.57 -20.16
CA SER A 287 -3.50 -18.60 -19.85
C SER A 287 -3.25 -17.78 -18.59
N VAL A 288 -2.52 -18.33 -17.60
CA VAL A 288 -2.22 -17.60 -16.35
C VAL A 288 -1.12 -16.58 -16.58
N GLY A 289 -0.02 -16.98 -17.22
CA GLY A 289 1.05 -16.09 -17.65
C GLY A 289 0.56 -14.97 -18.57
N VAL A 290 -0.31 -15.28 -19.54
CA VAL A 290 -0.99 -14.27 -20.39
C VAL A 290 -1.83 -13.31 -19.55
N ALA A 291 -2.58 -13.80 -18.56
CA ALA A 291 -3.38 -12.93 -17.69
C ALA A 291 -2.52 -11.97 -16.86
N ILE A 292 -1.41 -12.46 -16.29
CA ILE A 292 -0.43 -11.65 -15.55
C ILE A 292 0.22 -10.61 -16.46
N TYR A 293 0.59 -10.99 -17.69
CA TYR A 293 1.12 -10.07 -18.70
C TYR A 293 0.14 -8.95 -19.02
N ASN A 294 -1.11 -9.32 -19.34
CA ASN A 294 -2.13 -8.37 -19.74
C ASN A 294 -2.50 -7.43 -18.59
N PHE A 295 -2.58 -7.95 -17.35
CA PHE A 295 -2.74 -7.13 -16.16
C PHE A 295 -1.61 -6.11 -16.04
N SER A 296 -0.36 -6.58 -16.04
CA SER A 296 0.83 -5.73 -15.90
C SER A 296 0.91 -4.67 -17.00
N GLN A 297 0.64 -5.05 -18.26
CA GLN A 297 0.64 -4.13 -19.39
C GLN A 297 -0.45 -3.06 -19.24
N SER A 298 -1.67 -3.47 -18.92
CA SER A 298 -2.79 -2.55 -18.74
C SER A 298 -2.57 -1.60 -17.57
N ASP A 299 -2.01 -2.10 -16.47
CA ASP A 299 -1.76 -1.33 -15.26
C ASP A 299 -0.64 -0.30 -15.47
N LEU A 300 0.50 -0.71 -16.04
CA LEU A 300 1.59 0.21 -16.39
C LEU A 300 1.16 1.27 -17.41
N ALA A 301 0.29 0.92 -18.37
CA ALA A 301 -0.30 1.87 -19.29
C ALA A 301 -1.22 2.87 -18.58
N ALA A 302 -2.03 2.42 -17.62
CA ALA A 302 -2.87 3.30 -16.81
C ALA A 302 -2.04 4.21 -15.87
N ALA A 303 -0.87 3.74 -15.44
CA ALA A 303 0.08 4.47 -14.62
C ALA A 303 1.14 5.24 -15.43
N SER A 304 0.92 5.48 -16.73
CA SER A 304 1.90 6.16 -17.60
C SER A 304 2.21 7.59 -17.14
N GLY A 305 1.34 8.20 -16.34
CA GLY A 305 1.52 9.52 -15.74
C GLY A 305 2.23 9.54 -14.39
N ALA A 306 2.53 8.38 -13.79
CA ALA A 306 3.23 8.30 -12.49
C ALA A 306 4.68 8.81 -12.60
N ALA A 307 5.17 9.48 -11.56
CA ALA A 307 6.53 10.03 -11.56
C ALA A 307 7.60 8.96 -11.34
N ALA A 308 7.25 7.85 -10.68
CA ALA A 308 8.02 6.62 -10.72
C ALA A 308 7.09 5.41 -10.60
N ARG A 309 7.54 4.27 -11.15
CA ARG A 309 6.88 2.97 -11.11
C ARG A 309 7.81 1.95 -10.48
N ILE A 310 7.38 1.38 -9.36
CA ILE A 310 8.12 0.38 -8.59
C ILE A 310 7.41 -0.95 -8.78
N SER A 311 8.12 -1.96 -9.28
CA SER A 311 7.61 -3.33 -9.31
C SER A 311 8.04 -4.07 -8.04
N VAL A 312 7.10 -4.77 -7.42
CA VAL A 312 7.35 -5.68 -6.29
C VAL A 312 6.97 -7.09 -6.71
N THR A 313 7.95 -7.97 -6.75
CA THR A 313 7.77 -9.39 -7.10
C THR A 313 8.58 -10.25 -6.13
N HIS A 314 8.30 -11.54 -6.05
CA HIS A 314 9.17 -12.41 -5.26
C HIS A 314 10.47 -12.77 -6.01
N HIS A 315 10.35 -13.12 -7.29
CA HIS A 315 11.49 -13.46 -8.16
C HIS A 315 11.91 -12.28 -9.04
N GLY A 316 13.21 -12.18 -9.33
CA GLY A 316 13.76 -11.26 -10.34
C GLY A 316 13.95 -11.91 -11.71
N PHE A 317 14.30 -11.10 -12.73
CA PHE A 317 14.47 -11.59 -14.11
C PHE A 317 15.57 -12.65 -14.26
N ASN A 318 16.63 -12.56 -13.45
CA ASN A 318 17.73 -13.53 -13.43
C ASN A 318 17.30 -14.91 -12.90
N MET A 319 16.12 -15.01 -12.29
CA MET A 319 15.55 -16.23 -11.76
C MET A 319 14.42 -16.75 -12.63
N PHE A 320 14.16 -16.21 -13.80
CA PHE A 320 13.16 -16.79 -14.69
C PHE A 320 13.77 -17.96 -15.48
N ILE A 321 12.96 -18.98 -15.78
CA ILE A 321 13.35 -20.01 -16.74
C ILE A 321 13.64 -19.32 -18.09
N ASN A 322 14.78 -19.65 -18.69
CA ASN A 322 15.11 -19.24 -20.05
C ASN A 322 14.36 -20.10 -21.07
N ASP A 323 13.03 -20.00 -21.07
CA ASP A 323 12.15 -20.63 -22.06
C ASP A 323 11.34 -19.58 -22.83
N HIS A 324 11.01 -19.88 -24.08
CA HIS A 324 10.04 -19.15 -24.90
C HIS A 324 10.14 -17.60 -24.88
N ASN A 325 11.35 -17.06 -24.73
CA ASN A 325 11.61 -15.62 -24.55
C ASN A 325 10.90 -14.97 -23.34
N THR A 326 10.46 -15.73 -22.34
CA THR A 326 9.79 -15.22 -21.12
C THR A 326 10.54 -14.03 -20.51
N VAL A 327 11.85 -14.19 -20.26
CA VAL A 327 12.66 -13.14 -19.63
C VAL A 327 12.76 -11.89 -20.51
N ALA A 328 12.92 -12.08 -21.81
CA ALA A 328 12.97 -10.98 -22.77
C ALA A 328 11.62 -10.25 -22.86
N ASN A 329 10.50 -10.98 -22.83
CA ASN A 329 9.16 -10.42 -22.85
C ASN A 329 8.86 -9.61 -21.57
N ALA A 330 9.25 -10.13 -20.40
CA ALA A 330 9.10 -9.42 -19.13
C ALA A 330 9.93 -8.14 -19.07
N ARG A 331 11.19 -8.21 -19.49
CA ARG A 331 12.07 -7.04 -19.61
C ARG A 331 11.49 -6.01 -20.57
N THR A 332 11.06 -6.44 -21.75
CA THR A 332 10.44 -5.57 -22.76
C THR A 332 9.19 -4.89 -22.21
N LEU A 333 8.33 -5.64 -21.52
CA LEU A 333 7.14 -5.11 -20.86
C LEU A 333 7.50 -4.03 -19.84
N TYR A 334 8.48 -4.30 -18.97
CA TYR A 334 8.88 -3.37 -17.91
C TYR A 334 9.59 -2.14 -18.46
N GLN A 335 10.42 -2.28 -19.50
CA GLN A 335 11.03 -1.16 -20.21
C GLN A 335 9.97 -0.29 -20.90
N ASN A 336 9.04 -0.89 -21.65
CA ASN A 336 7.97 -0.16 -22.34
C ASN A 336 7.01 0.51 -21.34
N GLY A 337 6.81 -0.11 -20.19
CA GLY A 337 6.04 0.42 -19.08
C GLY A 337 6.83 1.33 -18.16
N ASN A 338 8.02 1.82 -18.55
CA ASN A 338 8.99 2.60 -17.76
C ASN A 338 8.99 2.25 -16.26
N VAL A 339 9.24 0.98 -15.93
CA VAL A 339 9.46 0.58 -14.54
C VAL A 339 10.82 1.12 -14.11
N ASP A 340 10.83 1.97 -13.08
CA ASP A 340 12.02 2.68 -12.62
C ASP A 340 12.82 1.88 -11.59
N TYR A 341 12.19 0.94 -10.90
CA TYR A 341 12.82 0.19 -9.82
C TYR A 341 12.15 -1.16 -9.58
N MET A 342 12.93 -2.18 -9.28
CA MET A 342 12.44 -3.53 -8.94
C MET A 342 12.80 -3.91 -7.51
N ILE A 343 11.84 -4.48 -6.80
CA ILE A 343 12.00 -5.07 -5.47
C ILE A 343 11.72 -6.57 -5.59
N VAL A 344 12.67 -7.38 -5.14
CA VAL A 344 12.62 -8.84 -5.18
C VAL A 344 13.03 -9.48 -3.86
N GLY A 345 12.56 -10.70 -3.60
CA GLY A 345 12.95 -11.55 -2.45
C GLY A 345 13.74 -12.76 -2.92
N HIS A 346 13.34 -13.95 -2.47
CA HIS A 346 13.71 -15.31 -2.90
C HIS A 346 15.15 -15.75 -2.61
N GLN A 347 16.14 -14.90 -2.83
CA GLN A 347 17.55 -15.33 -2.78
C GLN A 347 18.13 -15.44 -1.37
N HIS A 348 17.33 -15.18 -0.33
CA HIS A 348 17.75 -15.25 1.07
C HIS A 348 18.98 -14.37 1.41
N ILE A 349 19.12 -13.25 0.69
CA ILE A 349 20.22 -12.29 0.81
C ILE A 349 19.70 -10.86 0.66
N TYR A 350 20.54 -9.91 1.05
CA TYR A 350 20.47 -8.54 0.56
C TYR A 350 21.44 -8.35 -0.62
N ALA A 351 20.95 -7.78 -1.70
CA ALA A 351 21.78 -7.35 -2.82
C ALA A 351 21.11 -6.22 -3.60
N THR A 352 21.92 -5.40 -4.27
CA THR A 352 21.44 -4.34 -5.15
C THR A 352 22.23 -4.36 -6.45
N GLY A 353 21.65 -3.81 -7.51
CA GLY A 353 22.31 -3.75 -8.80
C GLY A 353 21.41 -3.18 -9.88
N THR A 354 21.79 -3.42 -11.13
CA THR A 354 21.04 -3.03 -12.31
C THR A 354 20.94 -4.23 -13.23
N ASP A 355 19.74 -4.58 -13.69
CA ASP A 355 19.59 -5.66 -14.68
C ASP A 355 20.22 -5.21 -16.00
N GLY A 356 21.26 -5.92 -16.44
CA GLY A 356 22.06 -5.51 -17.60
C GLY A 356 21.25 -5.29 -18.89
N PRO A 357 20.31 -6.17 -19.26
CA PRO A 357 19.51 -5.96 -20.46
C PRO A 357 18.45 -4.86 -20.33
N SER A 358 17.74 -4.75 -19.20
CA SER A 358 16.67 -3.75 -19.04
C SER A 358 17.17 -2.38 -18.58
N GLN A 359 18.35 -2.33 -17.97
CA GLN A 359 18.92 -1.18 -17.24
C GLN A 359 18.10 -0.74 -16.02
N ILE A 360 17.15 -1.58 -15.56
CA ILE A 360 16.30 -1.26 -14.41
C ILE A 360 17.08 -1.60 -13.12
N PRO A 361 17.25 -0.65 -12.18
CA PRO A 361 17.84 -0.92 -10.88
C PRO A 361 16.95 -1.85 -10.04
N TYR A 362 17.58 -2.69 -9.23
CA TYR A 362 16.87 -3.63 -8.37
C TYR A 362 17.41 -3.67 -6.94
N LEU A 363 16.54 -4.10 -6.04
CA LEU A 363 16.80 -4.48 -4.66
C LEU A 363 16.33 -5.92 -4.43
N ILE A 364 17.24 -6.79 -4.01
CA ILE A 364 16.96 -8.11 -3.43
C ILE A 364 16.99 -7.94 -1.91
N THR A 365 15.92 -8.33 -1.22
CA THR A 365 15.81 -8.18 0.25
C THR A 365 15.20 -9.41 0.93
N GLY A 366 15.64 -10.60 0.55
CA GLY A 366 15.08 -11.87 1.05
C GLY A 366 15.63 -12.32 2.41
N ASP A 367 16.20 -11.44 3.22
CA ASP A 367 16.90 -11.82 4.46
C ASP A 367 16.10 -11.53 5.74
N ALA A 368 14.76 -11.45 5.66
CA ALA A 368 13.90 -11.11 6.80
C ALA A 368 13.90 -12.16 7.94
N ASN A 369 14.27 -13.40 7.62
CA ASN A 369 14.49 -14.50 8.58
C ASN A 369 15.97 -14.75 8.90
N GLY A 370 16.83 -13.81 8.53
CA GLY A 370 18.27 -14.01 8.48
C GLY A 370 18.68 -14.74 7.21
N THR A 371 19.98 -14.67 6.89
CA THR A 371 20.55 -15.47 5.79
C THR A 371 20.34 -16.96 6.08
N ALA A 372 20.35 -17.78 5.02
CA ALA A 372 20.14 -19.24 5.06
C ALA A 372 21.00 -20.03 6.08
N HIS A 373 21.94 -19.37 6.77
CA HIS A 373 22.85 -19.94 7.75
C HIS A 373 22.75 -19.31 9.16
N GLY A 374 21.61 -18.70 9.52
CA GLY A 374 21.40 -18.15 10.87
C GLY A 374 21.94 -16.73 11.06
N GLY A 375 21.88 -15.91 10.01
CA GLY A 375 22.22 -14.49 10.08
C GLY A 375 21.20 -13.66 10.86
N ASN A 376 21.58 -12.43 11.20
CA ASN A 376 20.69 -11.41 11.76
C ASN A 376 19.60 -11.05 10.73
N PRO A 377 18.30 -11.01 11.09
CA PRO A 377 17.24 -10.67 10.15
C PRO A 377 17.39 -9.24 9.63
N GLY A 378 17.30 -9.09 8.31
CA GLY A 378 17.51 -7.85 7.59
C GLY A 378 16.23 -7.29 6.96
N PHE A 379 16.21 -5.97 6.79
CA PHE A 379 15.23 -5.26 5.97
C PHE A 379 15.90 -4.07 5.29
N SER A 380 15.22 -3.47 4.32
CA SER A 380 15.68 -2.27 3.64
C SER A 380 14.77 -1.09 3.95
N LEU A 381 15.36 0.03 4.40
CA LEU A 381 14.67 1.32 4.45
C LEU A 381 14.84 2.00 3.09
N VAL A 382 13.75 2.14 2.34
CA VAL A 382 13.74 2.72 1.00
C VAL A 382 13.18 4.13 1.05
N HIS A 383 13.89 5.05 0.42
CA HIS A 383 13.53 6.45 0.28
C HIS A 383 13.14 6.74 -1.16
N VAL A 384 11.98 7.35 -1.36
CA VAL A 384 11.56 7.90 -2.64
C VAL A 384 11.59 9.41 -2.53
N SER A 385 12.38 10.09 -3.37
CA SER A 385 12.48 11.55 -3.42
C SER A 385 12.43 12.05 -4.87
N ASN A 386 11.30 12.62 -5.27
CA ASN A 386 11.05 13.14 -6.62
C ASN A 386 11.36 12.11 -7.72
N GLY A 387 10.91 10.87 -7.52
CA GLY A 387 11.16 9.74 -8.42
C GLY A 387 12.54 9.08 -8.27
N ASN A 388 13.48 9.69 -7.55
CA ASN A 388 14.73 9.03 -7.19
C ASN A 388 14.48 8.04 -6.06
N ILE A 389 14.98 6.82 -6.22
CA ILE A 389 14.79 5.75 -5.26
C ILE A 389 16.16 5.34 -4.72
N THR A 390 16.31 5.38 -3.40
CA THR A 390 17.53 4.94 -2.70
C THR A 390 17.17 4.03 -1.54
N GLN A 391 18.14 3.28 -1.04
CA GLN A 391 17.89 2.26 -0.02
C GLN A 391 19.06 2.13 0.94
N GLN A 392 18.74 1.80 2.19
CA GLN A 392 19.70 1.45 3.23
C GLN A 392 19.31 0.09 3.83
N HIS A 393 20.19 -0.89 3.71
CA HIS A 393 20.04 -2.17 4.39
C HIS A 393 20.28 -2.04 5.88
N MET A 394 19.43 -2.68 6.67
CA MET A 394 19.46 -2.67 8.12
C MET A 394 19.30 -4.08 8.65
N LEU A 395 20.22 -4.48 9.52
CA LEU A 395 20.13 -5.71 10.28
C LEU A 395 19.48 -5.40 11.63
N ALA A 396 18.42 -6.13 12.00
CA ALA A 396 17.57 -5.82 13.14
C ALA A 396 18.35 -5.78 14.47
N ASP A 397 19.25 -6.75 14.71
CA ASP A 397 20.02 -6.80 15.96
C ASP A 397 21.13 -5.72 15.99
N ASN A 398 21.46 -5.10 14.85
CA ASN A 398 22.41 -3.98 14.80
C ASN A 398 21.68 -2.63 14.94
N LEU A 399 20.37 -2.58 14.76
CA LEU A 399 19.58 -1.37 14.91
C LEU A 399 19.18 -1.14 16.38
N ASN A 400 19.98 -0.33 17.06
CA ASN A 400 19.73 0.09 18.44
C ASN A 400 18.97 1.42 18.49
N LEU A 401 17.82 1.46 17.81
CA LEU A 401 16.86 2.56 17.94
C LEU A 401 16.01 2.35 19.20
N ASN A 402 15.89 3.39 20.02
CA ASN A 402 14.98 3.44 21.16
C ASN A 402 14.28 4.79 21.20
N ILE A 403 12.98 4.75 21.50
CA ILE A 403 12.13 5.94 21.57
C ILE A 403 11.40 5.89 22.91
N ASN A 404 11.69 6.87 23.77
CA ASN A 404 11.01 7.03 25.04
C ASN A 404 10.07 8.22 24.98
N TYR A 405 8.76 7.94 24.95
CA TYR A 405 7.73 8.98 25.01
C TYR A 405 7.48 9.39 26.46
N THR A 406 7.47 10.70 26.72
CA THR A 406 6.98 11.28 27.97
C THR A 406 5.85 12.25 27.64
N ALA A 407 4.83 12.26 28.48
CA ALA A 407 3.62 13.04 28.25
C ALA A 407 2.91 12.76 26.89
N ASN A 408 2.81 11.50 26.47
CA ASN A 408 2.02 11.12 25.30
C ASN A 408 0.67 10.53 25.74
N GLY A 409 -0.42 11.27 25.54
CA GLY A 409 -1.75 10.87 25.99
C GLY A 409 -2.83 11.89 25.62
N PRO A 410 -4.08 11.44 25.38
CA PRO A 410 -5.16 12.27 24.82
C PRO A 410 -5.63 13.39 25.74
N THR A 411 -5.22 13.41 27.01
CA THR A 411 -5.50 14.49 27.96
C THR A 411 -4.39 15.52 28.06
N LEU A 412 -3.23 15.27 27.42
CA LEU A 412 -2.02 16.04 27.58
C LEU A 412 -1.92 17.10 26.49
N THR A 413 -1.65 18.33 26.89
CA THR A 413 -1.51 19.45 25.95
C THR A 413 -0.11 19.55 25.37
N GLN A 414 0.88 18.82 25.87
CA GLN A 414 2.26 18.80 25.38
C GLN A 414 2.76 17.37 25.33
N GLY A 415 3.62 17.08 24.36
CA GLY A 415 4.29 15.78 24.23
C GLY A 415 5.80 15.94 24.22
N LYS A 416 6.52 14.90 24.66
CA LYS A 416 7.97 14.83 24.57
C LYS A 416 8.42 13.45 24.15
N ALA A 417 9.52 13.36 23.41
CA ALA A 417 10.17 12.10 23.10
C ALA A 417 11.68 12.24 23.15
N THR A 418 12.35 11.25 23.71
CA THR A 418 13.80 11.09 23.58
C THR A 418 14.06 9.93 22.62
N VAL A 419 14.71 10.23 21.51
CA VAL A 419 15.12 9.25 20.50
C VAL A 419 16.62 9.03 20.66
N THR A 420 17.04 7.78 20.80
CA THR A 420 18.45 7.39 20.79
C THR A 420 18.66 6.36 19.69
N CYS A 421 19.74 6.48 18.93
CA CYS A 421 20.06 5.51 17.89
C CYS A 421 21.54 5.17 17.90
N SER A 422 21.88 3.89 17.82
CA SER A 422 23.23 3.44 17.47
C SER A 422 23.18 2.27 16.48
N GLY A 423 24.33 1.98 15.87
CA GLY A 423 24.50 1.00 14.79
C GLY A 423 24.25 1.59 13.39
N TYR A 424 23.25 2.47 13.25
CA TYR A 424 22.91 3.13 11.98
C TYR A 424 22.67 4.63 12.18
N SER A 425 22.99 5.41 11.15
CA SER A 425 22.40 6.74 10.96
C SER A 425 21.09 6.54 10.21
N LEU A 426 19.98 6.94 10.83
CA LEU A 426 18.65 6.83 10.25
C LEU A 426 18.28 8.17 9.60
N PRO A 427 18.10 8.22 8.28
CA PRO A 427 17.63 9.43 7.61
C PRO A 427 16.17 9.75 7.96
N PHE A 428 15.45 8.78 8.51
CA PHE A 428 14.03 8.88 8.82
C PHE A 428 13.64 8.06 10.05
N VAL A 429 12.86 8.69 10.93
CA VAL A 429 12.06 8.11 12.01
C VAL A 429 10.78 8.93 12.11
N ARG A 430 9.63 8.26 12.20
CA ARG A 430 8.33 8.94 12.36
C ARG A 430 7.73 8.66 13.74
N LEU A 431 7.73 9.68 14.58
CA LEU A 431 7.10 9.62 15.89
C LEU A 431 5.60 9.85 15.78
N LYS A 432 4.84 9.26 16.70
CA LYS A 432 3.39 9.39 16.78
C LYS A 432 2.96 9.79 18.18
N PHE A 433 2.42 10.99 18.32
CA PHE A 433 1.83 11.50 19.55
C PHE A 433 0.31 11.49 19.44
N LYS A 434 -0.37 11.17 20.54
CA LYS A 434 -1.80 11.40 20.76
C LYS A 434 -1.91 12.42 21.86
N LEU A 435 -2.29 13.65 21.51
CA LEU A 435 -2.38 14.79 22.42
C LEU A 435 -3.81 15.29 22.52
N SER A 436 -4.06 16.25 23.41
CA SER A 436 -5.37 16.83 23.62
C SER A 436 -6.01 17.36 22.33
N ASN A 437 -7.30 17.06 22.14
CA ASN A 437 -8.10 17.71 21.10
C ASN A 437 -8.44 19.17 21.43
N ALA A 438 -7.95 19.76 22.53
CA ALA A 438 -8.10 21.20 22.80
C ALA A 438 -7.43 22.07 21.74
N HIS A 439 -6.49 21.50 20.97
CA HIS A 439 -5.79 22.17 19.90
C HIS A 439 -5.81 21.33 18.63
N ALA A 440 -6.12 21.96 17.49
CA ALA A 440 -6.14 21.27 16.19
C ALA A 440 -4.74 21.09 15.59
N ALA A 441 -3.75 21.86 16.05
CA ALA A 441 -2.41 21.89 15.47
C ALA A 441 -1.33 21.99 16.55
N TYR A 442 -0.23 21.29 16.30
CA TYR A 442 0.95 21.19 17.14
C TYR A 442 2.21 21.44 16.33
N GLN A 443 3.28 21.86 17.00
CA GLN A 443 4.61 22.01 16.42
C GLN A 443 5.61 21.20 17.23
N ALA A 444 6.52 20.50 16.54
CA ALA A 444 7.63 19.82 17.16
C ALA A 444 8.95 20.59 17.01
N THR A 445 9.74 20.61 18.07
CA THR A 445 11.04 21.28 18.14
C THR A 445 12.08 20.33 18.71
N ASP A 446 13.28 20.31 18.13
CA ASP A 446 14.44 19.68 18.74
C ASP A 446 15.01 20.58 19.84
N LEU A 447 14.98 20.12 21.09
CA LEU A 447 15.40 20.89 22.26
C LEU A 447 16.90 21.22 22.29
N ALA A 448 17.74 20.45 21.59
CA ALA A 448 19.17 20.74 21.56
C ALA A 448 19.51 21.88 20.60
N THR A 449 18.78 21.98 19.48
CA THR A 449 19.08 22.94 18.39
C THR A 449 18.06 24.05 18.26
N ASN A 450 16.91 23.94 18.93
CA ASN A 450 15.71 24.75 18.73
C ASN A 450 15.18 24.73 17.29
N ALA A 451 15.56 23.74 16.48
CA ALA A 451 15.08 23.60 15.11
C ALA A 451 13.66 23.03 15.09
N ASN A 452 12.78 23.62 14.28
CA ASN A 452 11.46 23.06 14.00
C ASN A 452 11.61 21.77 13.18
N LEU A 453 10.81 20.77 13.53
CA LEU A 453 10.74 19.49 12.83
C LEU A 453 9.46 19.40 11.99
N ALA A 454 9.49 18.58 10.94
CA ALA A 454 8.32 18.31 10.12
C ALA A 454 7.22 17.69 11.00
N THR A 455 6.08 18.39 11.08
CA THR A 455 4.99 18.05 12.01
C THR A 455 3.66 18.06 11.26
N TYR A 456 2.86 17.01 11.44
CA TYR A 456 1.55 16.86 10.80
C TYR A 456 0.52 16.55 11.88
N SER A 457 -0.53 17.37 11.98
CA SER A 457 -1.58 17.21 13.00
C SER A 457 -2.93 16.92 12.37
N HIS A 458 -3.71 16.06 13.02
CA HIS A 458 -5.12 15.84 12.69
C HIS A 458 -5.95 15.67 13.96
N GLN A 459 -7.02 16.46 14.06
CA GLN A 459 -7.90 16.47 15.21
C GLN A 459 -9.05 15.49 15.01
N PHE A 460 -9.07 14.43 15.83
CA PHE A 460 -10.22 13.57 16.01
C PHE A 460 -11.14 14.12 17.12
N GLY A 461 -12.31 13.51 17.29
CA GLY A 461 -13.30 13.94 18.28
C GLY A 461 -12.79 13.88 19.73
N ASP A 462 -11.82 13.03 20.04
CA ASP A 462 -11.32 12.71 21.37
C ASP A 462 -9.83 13.03 21.60
N TYR A 463 -9.02 13.19 20.54
CA TYR A 463 -7.62 13.61 20.62
C TYR A 463 -7.14 14.21 19.30
N THR A 464 -6.00 14.89 19.33
CA THR A 464 -5.25 15.26 18.14
C THR A 464 -4.06 14.32 17.98
N VAL A 465 -3.98 13.63 16.83
CA VAL A 465 -2.77 12.89 16.48
C VAL A 465 -1.74 13.86 15.91
N VAL A 466 -0.48 13.68 16.28
CA VAL A 466 0.64 14.44 15.74
C VAL A 466 1.73 13.48 15.28
N TYR A 467 2.04 13.47 13.99
CA TYR A 467 3.20 12.78 13.46
C TYR A 467 4.37 13.77 13.36
N VAL A 468 5.54 13.33 13.82
CA VAL A 468 6.78 14.10 13.74
C VAL A 468 7.81 13.28 12.98
N GLU A 469 8.31 13.82 11.88
CA GLU A 469 9.32 13.17 11.04
C GLU A 469 10.68 13.82 11.26
N THR A 470 11.70 12.99 11.49
CA THR A 470 13.06 13.46 11.81
C THR A 470 14.11 12.45 11.37
N SER A 471 15.38 12.86 11.40
CA SER A 471 16.55 11.99 11.23
C SER A 471 17.32 11.86 12.54
N ILE A 472 18.09 10.79 12.69
CA ILE A 472 18.97 10.62 13.85
C ILE A 472 20.28 9.94 13.44
N GLY A 473 21.41 10.56 13.78
CA GLY A 473 22.74 10.01 13.49
C GLY A 473 23.09 8.80 14.36
N ASN A 474 24.05 7.99 13.90
CA ASN A 474 24.59 6.88 14.69
C ASN A 474 25.28 7.41 15.97
N GLY A 475 24.88 6.88 17.12
CA GLY A 475 25.35 7.29 18.44
C GLY A 475 24.71 8.58 18.97
N ALA A 476 23.72 9.13 18.26
CA ALA A 476 23.08 10.38 18.65
C ALA A 476 21.88 10.16 19.58
N THR A 477 21.60 11.21 20.36
CA THR A 477 20.38 11.39 21.15
C THR A 477 19.68 12.65 20.67
N ARG A 478 18.37 12.58 20.41
CA ARG A 478 17.53 13.72 20.04
C ARG A 478 16.38 13.84 21.04
N ASN A 479 16.22 15.03 21.63
CA ASN A 479 15.12 15.33 22.53
C ASN A 479 14.11 16.23 21.81
N ILE A 480 12.89 15.76 21.67
CA ILE A 480 11.83 16.42 20.90
C ILE A 480 10.74 16.86 21.86
N GLN A 481 10.29 18.09 21.71
CA GLN A 481 9.12 18.64 22.39
C GLN A 481 8.04 18.97 21.36
N VAL A 482 6.80 18.66 21.69
CA VAL A 482 5.61 18.92 20.87
C VAL A 482 4.67 19.80 21.66
N ASP A 483 4.46 21.02 21.19
CA ASP A 483 3.64 22.04 21.84
C ASP A 483 2.44 22.45 21.00
N PRO A 484 1.33 22.87 21.61
CA PRO A 484 0.22 23.45 20.88
C PRO A 484 0.65 24.73 20.18
N ILE A 485 0.13 24.92 18.97
CA ILE A 485 0.23 26.21 18.31
C ILE A 485 -0.84 27.12 18.91
N THR A 486 -0.50 27.85 19.99
CA THR A 486 -1.42 28.70 20.76
C THR A 486 -1.75 30.03 20.10
N THR A 487 -0.96 30.44 19.10
CA THR A 487 -1.18 31.69 18.39
C THR A 487 -1.92 31.43 17.07
N ALA A 488 -3.13 31.97 16.98
CA ALA A 488 -3.81 32.19 15.70
C ALA A 488 -2.90 32.89 14.68
N SER A 489 -1.86 33.59 15.13
CA SER A 489 -0.87 34.26 14.29
C SER A 489 0.04 33.34 13.47
N ALA A 490 0.25 32.07 13.82
CA ALA A 490 1.15 31.20 13.03
C ALA A 490 0.47 30.52 11.83
N LEU A 491 -0.86 30.34 11.88
CA LEU A 491 -1.66 29.88 10.73
C LEU A 491 -2.39 31.04 10.00
N LYS A 492 -2.50 32.24 10.61
CA LYS A 492 -3.02 33.45 9.93
C LYS A 492 -1.96 34.41 9.37
N SER A 493 -0.70 34.37 9.80
CA SER A 493 0.30 35.37 9.33
C SER A 493 0.72 35.17 7.88
N ALA A 494 0.85 33.93 7.39
CA ALA A 494 1.19 33.72 5.98
C ALA A 494 0.02 34.06 5.04
N GLU A 495 -1.23 33.78 5.45
CA GLU A 495 -2.38 34.02 4.59
C GLU A 495 -2.80 35.50 4.54
N HIS A 496 -2.72 36.26 5.65
CA HIS A 496 -3.16 37.66 5.66
C HIS A 496 -2.18 38.66 5.03
N ASP A 497 -0.90 38.30 4.89
CA ASP A 497 0.09 39.20 4.28
C ASP A 497 0.30 38.96 2.77
N ILE A 498 -0.29 37.88 2.22
CA ILE A 498 -0.30 37.65 0.77
C ILE A 498 -1.38 38.52 0.14
N THR A 499 -0.92 39.55 -0.56
CA THR A 499 -1.78 40.50 -1.27
C THR A 499 -1.90 40.11 -2.75
N VAL A 500 -3.11 40.15 -3.28
CA VAL A 500 -3.37 39.93 -4.71
C VAL A 500 -4.01 41.19 -5.29
N PHE A 501 -3.33 41.83 -6.25
CA PHE A 501 -3.83 43.06 -6.86
C PHE A 501 -3.32 43.27 -8.30
N PRO A 502 -4.10 43.96 -9.16
CA PRO A 502 -5.52 44.23 -8.97
C PRO A 502 -6.33 42.91 -8.94
N ASN A 503 -7.47 42.92 -8.27
CA ASN A 503 -8.41 41.80 -8.24
C ASN A 503 -9.81 42.34 -7.89
N PRO A 504 -10.76 42.43 -8.84
CA PRO A 504 -10.72 41.88 -10.20
C PRO A 504 -9.71 42.55 -11.16
N ALA A 505 -9.23 41.81 -12.17
CA ALA A 505 -8.23 42.26 -13.15
C ALA A 505 -8.55 41.84 -14.58
N GLY A 506 -8.05 42.60 -15.57
CA GLY A 506 -8.14 42.26 -16.99
C GLY A 506 -6.87 41.58 -17.51
N ASP A 507 -5.73 42.27 -17.45
CA ASP A 507 -4.51 41.82 -18.13
C ASP A 507 -3.62 40.91 -17.26
N TYR A 508 -3.49 41.22 -15.96
CA TYR A 508 -2.64 40.47 -15.03
C TYR A 508 -3.09 40.65 -13.58
N VAL A 509 -2.73 39.68 -12.72
CA VAL A 509 -2.75 39.87 -11.26
C VAL A 509 -1.32 39.81 -10.72
N THR A 510 -1.02 40.61 -9.69
CA THR A 510 0.22 40.47 -8.92
C THR A 510 -0.09 39.75 -7.62
N VAL A 511 0.65 38.69 -7.32
CA VAL A 511 0.67 38.06 -6.00
C VAL A 511 1.94 38.53 -5.30
N GLN A 512 1.76 39.24 -4.19
CA GLN A 512 2.85 39.76 -3.38
C GLN A 512 2.82 39.10 -2.01
N MET A 513 3.90 38.41 -1.68
CA MET A 513 4.17 37.74 -0.41
C MET A 513 4.69 38.75 0.63
N PRO A 514 4.48 38.50 1.93
CA PRO A 514 5.17 39.25 3.00
C PRO A 514 6.69 39.25 2.77
N ARG A 515 7.36 40.34 3.14
CA ARG A 515 8.80 40.56 2.97
C ARG A 515 9.63 39.44 3.61
N HIS A 516 9.97 38.43 2.80
CA HIS A 516 11.10 37.53 3.00
C HIS A 516 11.83 37.39 1.67
N ASN A 517 13.17 37.57 1.68
CA ASN A 517 14.05 37.46 0.52
C ASN A 517 14.25 35.99 0.11
N LYS A 518 13.16 35.26 -0.13
CA LYS A 518 13.21 33.87 -0.59
C LYS A 518 12.91 33.82 -2.08
N LEU A 519 13.83 33.24 -2.84
CA LEU A 519 13.67 32.92 -4.25
C LEU A 519 13.09 31.50 -4.34
N GLY A 520 12.00 31.29 -5.10
CA GLY A 520 11.56 29.94 -5.47
C GLY A 520 10.13 29.53 -5.07
N TYR A 521 9.19 30.47 -4.89
CA TYR A 521 7.78 30.12 -4.75
C TYR A 521 7.21 29.58 -6.07
N ARG A 522 6.30 28.61 -5.96
CA ARG A 522 5.51 28.04 -7.06
C ARG A 522 4.07 28.55 -6.95
N PHE A 523 3.55 29.08 -8.05
CA PHE A 523 2.20 29.62 -8.16
C PHE A 523 1.45 28.85 -9.24
N VAL A 524 0.36 28.19 -8.88
CA VAL A 524 -0.47 27.43 -9.82
C VAL A 524 -1.88 28.01 -9.81
N VAL A 525 -2.36 28.45 -10.97
CA VAL A 525 -3.71 28.95 -11.19
C VAL A 525 -4.60 27.79 -11.57
N TYR A 526 -5.71 27.63 -10.87
CA TYR A 526 -6.73 26.62 -11.11
C TYR A 526 -8.04 27.28 -11.50
N ASP A 527 -8.78 26.66 -12.41
CA ASP A 527 -10.19 26.99 -12.63
C ASP A 527 -11.06 26.48 -11.46
N MET A 528 -12.36 26.81 -11.49
CA MET A 528 -13.30 26.39 -10.44
C MET A 528 -13.58 24.87 -10.43
N GLN A 529 -13.14 24.14 -11.45
CA GLN A 529 -13.19 22.68 -11.50
C GLN A 529 -11.91 22.04 -10.96
N GLY A 530 -10.94 22.84 -10.49
CA GLY A 530 -9.68 22.37 -9.95
C GLY A 530 -8.65 21.95 -11.00
N ARG A 531 -8.82 22.33 -12.27
CA ARG A 531 -7.85 22.06 -13.34
C ARG A 531 -6.79 23.17 -13.37
N PRO A 532 -5.48 22.84 -13.40
CA PRO A 532 -4.44 23.85 -13.52
C PRO A 532 -4.47 24.46 -14.92
N VAL A 533 -4.58 25.78 -15.00
CA VAL A 533 -4.64 26.56 -16.25
C VAL A 533 -3.38 27.40 -16.48
N LYS A 534 -2.60 27.65 -15.43
CA LYS A 534 -1.32 28.38 -15.52
C LYS A 534 -0.40 28.02 -14.36
N GLU A 535 0.90 27.99 -14.60
CA GLU A 535 1.91 27.78 -13.56
C GLU A 535 3.09 28.74 -13.75
N LEU A 536 3.55 29.32 -12.64
CA LEU A 536 4.70 30.23 -12.60
C LEU A 536 5.59 29.93 -11.40
N LYS A 537 6.88 30.22 -11.55
CA LYS A 537 7.83 30.28 -10.43
C LYS A 537 8.26 31.73 -10.22
N GLY A 538 8.41 32.14 -8.96
CA GLY A 538 8.72 33.53 -8.63
C GLY A 538 9.32 33.72 -7.25
N GLY A 539 9.76 34.95 -6.97
CA GLY A 539 10.16 35.37 -5.63
C GLY A 539 8.95 35.85 -4.82
N SER A 540 9.21 36.75 -3.87
CA SER A 540 8.19 37.36 -3.01
C SER A 540 7.17 38.26 -3.75
N LYS A 541 7.36 38.51 -5.06
CA LYS A 541 6.39 39.20 -5.92
C LYS A 541 6.39 38.53 -7.28
N VAL A 542 5.22 38.07 -7.73
CA VAL A 542 5.04 37.46 -9.06
C VAL A 542 3.87 38.12 -9.77
N THR A 543 4.03 38.36 -11.07
CA THR A 543 2.94 38.83 -11.95
C THR A 543 2.44 37.65 -12.75
N ILE A 544 1.16 37.34 -12.62
CA ILE A 544 0.47 36.25 -13.31
C ILE A 544 -0.31 36.88 -14.47
N PRO A 545 0.10 36.70 -15.72
CA PRO A 545 -0.64 37.23 -16.86
C PRO A 545 -1.94 36.43 -17.05
N LEU A 546 -3.04 37.10 -17.40
CA LEU A 546 -4.38 36.51 -17.53
C LEU A 546 -4.80 36.24 -18.97
N ASP A 547 -3.89 36.46 -19.93
CA ASP A 547 -4.10 36.16 -21.34
C ASP A 547 -4.52 34.69 -21.53
N GLY A 548 -5.56 34.50 -22.33
CA GLY A 548 -6.15 33.19 -22.63
C GLY A 548 -7.09 32.62 -21.57
N LEU A 549 -7.28 33.29 -20.41
CA LEU A 549 -8.26 32.88 -19.40
C LEU A 549 -9.62 33.54 -19.70
N ALA A 550 -10.70 32.75 -19.62
CA ALA A 550 -12.05 33.29 -19.75
C ALA A 550 -12.43 34.12 -18.51
N PRO A 551 -13.30 35.14 -18.65
CA PRO A 551 -13.84 35.89 -17.51
C PRO A 551 -14.45 34.96 -16.46
N GLY A 552 -14.10 35.15 -15.18
CA GLY A 552 -14.52 34.23 -14.12
C GLY A 552 -13.65 34.23 -12.87
N ALA A 553 -13.97 33.33 -11.94
CA ALA A 553 -13.19 33.12 -10.72
C ALA A 553 -12.18 31.99 -10.89
N TYR A 554 -10.99 32.17 -10.32
CA TYR A 554 -9.90 31.20 -10.32
C TYR A 554 -9.25 31.15 -8.92
N LEU A 555 -8.50 30.09 -8.65
CA LEU A 555 -7.75 29.91 -7.41
C LEU A 555 -6.25 29.87 -7.71
N VAL A 556 -5.45 30.66 -7.01
CA VAL A 556 -3.99 30.63 -7.09
C VAL A 556 -3.46 29.92 -5.86
N ARG A 557 -2.95 28.71 -6.04
CA ARG A 557 -2.22 27.97 -5.00
C ARG A 557 -0.77 28.45 -4.98
N ILE A 558 -0.25 28.68 -3.79
CA ILE A 558 1.10 29.17 -3.53
C ILE A 558 1.82 28.12 -2.70
N ALA A 559 3.02 27.73 -3.12
CA ALA A 559 3.87 26.76 -2.44
C ALA A 559 5.33 27.24 -2.39
N GLU A 560 6.08 26.81 -1.37
CA GLU A 560 7.53 26.99 -1.23
C GLU A 560 8.18 25.59 -1.29
N GLY A 561 8.84 25.26 -2.41
CA GLY A 561 9.17 23.87 -2.70
C GLY A 561 7.90 23.01 -2.74
N ASP A 562 7.86 21.97 -1.92
CA ASP A 562 6.69 21.08 -1.78
C ASP A 562 5.74 21.50 -0.65
N ALA A 563 6.11 22.50 0.15
CA ALA A 563 5.28 22.99 1.24
C ALA A 563 4.16 23.90 0.71
N TYR A 564 2.91 23.51 0.97
CA TYR A 564 1.76 24.37 0.72
C TYR A 564 1.82 25.61 1.63
N ILE A 565 1.66 26.80 1.04
CA ILE A 565 1.65 28.07 1.77
C ILE A 565 0.22 28.61 1.90
N ALA A 566 -0.47 28.84 0.78
CA ALA A 566 -1.79 29.46 0.78
C ALA A 566 -2.53 29.25 -0.54
N THR A 567 -3.83 29.57 -0.55
CA THR A 567 -4.66 29.67 -1.76
C THR A 567 -5.35 31.03 -1.80
N LYS A 568 -5.30 31.72 -2.95
CA LYS A 568 -5.97 33.02 -3.14
C LYS A 568 -6.93 32.99 -4.31
N ARG A 569 -8.15 33.50 -4.10
CA ARG A 569 -9.12 33.66 -5.18
C ARG A 569 -8.80 34.89 -6.02
N ILE A 570 -8.83 34.75 -7.34
CA ILE A 570 -8.69 35.85 -8.30
C ILE A 570 -9.91 35.91 -9.22
N ILE A 571 -10.24 37.11 -9.71
CA ILE A 571 -11.38 37.38 -10.59
C ILE A 571 -10.85 38.02 -11.88
N VAL A 572 -11.06 37.32 -13.00
CA VAL A 572 -10.73 37.77 -14.36
C VAL A 572 -11.96 38.48 -14.93
N LYS A 573 -11.77 39.70 -15.46
CA LYS A 573 -12.83 40.55 -16.03
C LYS A 573 -13.28 40.13 -17.41
#